data_AF-A0A951M4R2-F1
#
_entry.id   AF-A0A951M4R2-F1
#
_cell.length_a   1.000
_cell.length_b   1.000
_cell.length_c   1.000
_cell.angle_alpha   90.00
_cell.angle_beta   90.00
_cell.angle_gamma   90.00
#
_symmetry.space_group_name_H-M   'P 1'
#
loop_
_entity.id
_entity.type
_entity.pdbx_description
1 polymer ?
#
loop_
_entity_poly.entity_id
_entity_poly.type
_entity_poly.pdbx_seq_one_letter_code
_entity_poly.pdbx_strand_id
1 'polypeptide(L)'
;MVITLTPEQEAWVTAHVERGEFTSIEAAVRQLVDERIAEIALEEDDFTWAKPYVDEGIAALERGDVMTLEEHKARNTARLAALKR
;
A
#
# COMPACT_ATOMS: atom_id res chain seq x y z
N MET A 1 27.29 -18.18 4.05
CA MET A 1 25.99 -18.60 3.46
C MET A 1 26.13 -18.46 1.96
N VAL A 2 25.72 -19.47 1.19
CA VAL A 2 25.76 -19.43 -0.28
C VAL A 2 24.33 -19.59 -0.76
N ILE A 3 23.85 -18.61 -1.52
CA ILE A 3 22.53 -18.63 -2.16
C ILE A 3 22.79 -18.65 -3.66
N THR A 4 22.16 -19.59 -4.36
CA THR A 4 22.24 -19.66 -5.83
C THR A 4 21.07 -18.90 -6.42
N LEU A 5 21.36 -17.84 -7.17
CA LEU A 5 20.36 -17.11 -7.94
C LEU A 5 19.90 -17.95 -9.13
N THR A 6 18.66 -17.79 -9.56
CA THR A 6 18.26 -18.30 -10.88
C THR A 6 18.99 -17.51 -11.97
N PRO A 7 19.15 -18.06 -13.19
CA PRO A 7 19.80 -17.35 -14.28
C PRO A 7 19.15 -15.99 -14.59
N GLU A 8 17.82 -15.90 -14.44
CA GLU A 8 17.07 -14.67 -14.64
C GLU A 8 17.36 -13.63 -13.55
N GLN A 9 17.42 -14.06 -12.28
CA GLN A 9 17.77 -13.19 -11.16
C GLN A 9 19.21 -12.67 -11.30
N GLU A 10 20.14 -13.53 -11.68
CA GLU A 10 21.54 -13.15 -11.89
C GLU A 10 21.69 -12.14 -13.03
N ALA A 11 21.03 -12.39 -14.17
CA ALA A 11 21.02 -11.46 -15.30
C ALA A 11 20.42 -10.10 -14.92
N TRP A 12 19.29 -10.12 -14.18
CA TRP A 12 18.64 -8.91 -13.70
C TRP A 12 19.57 -8.11 -12.77
N VAL A 13 20.12 -8.74 -11.73
CA VAL A 13 20.97 -8.03 -10.75
C VAL A 13 22.23 -7.49 -11.42
N THR A 14 22.85 -8.27 -12.31
CA THR A 14 24.03 -7.85 -13.07
C THR A 14 23.74 -6.58 -13.87
N ALA A 15 22.62 -6.55 -14.61
CA ALA A 15 22.25 -5.37 -15.40
C ALA A 15 22.01 -4.12 -14.54
N HIS A 16 21.55 -4.26 -13.30
CA HIS A 16 21.32 -3.11 -12.39
C HIS A 16 22.64 -2.62 -11.76
N VAL A 17 23.56 -3.54 -11.46
CA VAL A 17 24.93 -3.19 -11.03
C VAL A 17 25.69 -2.47 -12.16
N GLU A 18 25.59 -2.94 -13.39
CA GLU A 18 26.23 -2.30 -14.56
C GLU A 18 25.72 -0.88 -14.83
N ARG A 19 24.45 -0.61 -14.51
CA ARG A 19 23.87 0.75 -14.56
C ARG A 19 24.28 1.64 -13.39
N GLY A 20 24.99 1.09 -12.39
CA GLY A 20 25.43 1.81 -11.20
C GLY A 20 24.34 1.99 -10.14
N GLU A 21 23.22 1.26 -10.25
CA GLU A 21 22.13 1.33 -9.26
C GLU A 21 22.52 0.62 -7.96
N PHE A 22 23.44 -0.35 -8.04
CA PHE A 22 24.03 -1.02 -6.89
C PHE A 22 25.54 -1.10 -7.02
N THR A 23 26.23 -1.09 -5.87
CA THR A 23 27.70 -1.12 -5.80
C THR A 23 28.30 -2.51 -6.05
N SER A 24 27.50 -3.57 -5.86
CA SER A 24 27.86 -4.95 -6.17
C SER A 24 26.60 -5.84 -6.22
N ILE A 25 26.75 -7.05 -6.76
CA ILE A 25 25.69 -8.08 -6.74
C ILE A 25 25.27 -8.39 -5.30
N GLU A 26 26.22 -8.52 -4.38
CA GLU A 26 25.94 -8.78 -2.97
C GLU A 26 25.17 -7.63 -2.31
N ALA A 27 25.53 -6.38 -2.63
CA ALA A 27 24.83 -5.20 -2.12
C ALA A 27 23.38 -5.16 -2.62
N ALA A 28 23.16 -5.46 -3.90
CA ALA A 28 21.82 -5.56 -4.48
C ALA A 28 20.97 -6.63 -3.81
N VAL A 29 21.50 -7.86 -3.66
CA VAL A 29 20.78 -8.97 -3.04
C VAL A 29 20.44 -8.66 -1.58
N ARG A 30 21.37 -8.08 -0.81
CA ARG A 30 21.12 -7.68 0.58
C ARG A 30 19.99 -6.65 0.65
N GLN A 31 20.08 -5.59 -0.15
CA GLN A 31 19.06 -4.54 -0.15
C GLN A 31 17.67 -5.08 -0.52
N LEU A 32 17.55 -5.91 -1.56
CA LEU A 32 16.27 -6.48 -1.96
C LEU A 32 15.65 -7.40 -0.89
N VAL A 33 16.49 -8.15 -0.16
CA VAL A 33 16.03 -8.96 0.96
C VAL A 33 15.57 -8.09 2.13
N ASP A 34 16.35 -7.06 2.47
CA ASP A 34 15.99 -6.11 3.54
C ASP A 34 14.68 -5.38 3.22
N GLU A 35 14.48 -4.96 1.96
CA GLU A 35 13.25 -4.36 1.47
C GLU A 35 12.05 -5.30 1.62
N ARG A 36 12.18 -6.58 1.24
CA ARG A 36 11.08 -7.54 1.41
C ARG A 36 10.78 -7.84 2.88
N ILE A 37 11.79 -7.88 3.75
CA ILE A 37 11.59 -8.03 5.19
C ILE A 37 10.82 -6.82 5.74
N ALA A 38 11.20 -5.61 5.34
CA ALA A 38 10.51 -4.39 5.75
C ALA A 38 9.06 -4.35 5.21
N GLU A 39 8.83 -4.75 3.96
CA GLU A 39 7.50 -4.84 3.37
C GLU A 39 6.61 -5.83 4.11
N ILE A 40 7.10 -7.03 4.44
CA ILE A 40 6.35 -8.02 5.23
C ILE A 40 5.97 -7.45 6.60
N ALA A 41 6.88 -6.70 7.25
CA ALA A 41 6.61 -6.05 8.53
C ALA A 41 5.55 -4.93 8.41
N LEU A 42 5.33 -4.38 7.21
CA LEU A 42 4.27 -3.42 6.91
C LEU A 42 2.99 -4.08 6.38
N GLU A 43 3.06 -5.25 5.76
CA GLU A 43 1.90 -6.07 5.34
C GLU A 43 1.10 -6.61 6.55
N GLU A 44 1.65 -6.50 7.77
CA GLU A 44 0.89 -6.62 9.04
C GLU A 44 -0.02 -5.40 9.32
N ASP A 45 -0.24 -4.50 8.37
CA ASP A 45 -1.37 -3.55 8.41
C ASP A 45 -2.66 -4.31 8.06
N ASP A 46 -3.07 -5.19 8.97
CA ASP A 46 -4.20 -6.12 8.87
C ASP A 46 -5.58 -5.44 8.70
N PHE A 47 -5.59 -4.11 8.56
CA PHE A 47 -6.76 -3.24 8.50
C PHE A 47 -7.77 -3.53 9.62
N THR A 48 -7.33 -4.10 10.75
CA THR A 48 -8.25 -4.43 11.85
C THR A 48 -8.91 -3.17 12.41
N TRP A 49 -8.24 -2.02 12.31
CA TRP A 49 -8.81 -0.70 12.61
C TRP A 49 -10.04 -0.35 11.74
N ALA A 50 -10.13 -0.87 10.52
CA ALA A 50 -11.19 -0.57 9.57
C ALA A 50 -12.47 -1.40 9.82
N LYS A 51 -12.33 -2.61 10.38
CA LYS A 51 -13.44 -3.53 10.64
C LYS A 51 -14.65 -2.88 11.33
N PRO A 52 -14.51 -2.17 12.46
CA PRO A 52 -15.67 -1.56 13.12
C PRO A 52 -16.41 -0.56 12.21
N TYR A 53 -15.70 0.20 11.37
CA TYR A 53 -16.32 1.16 10.45
C TYR A 53 -17.04 0.47 9.27
N VAL A 54 -16.49 -0.66 8.80
CA VAL A 54 -17.15 -1.48 7.77
C VAL A 54 -18.43 -2.09 8.32
N ASP A 55 -18.37 -2.66 9.54
CA ASP A 55 -19.54 -3.23 10.21
C ASP A 55 -20.63 -2.16 10.44
N GLU A 56 -20.24 -0.95 10.84
CA GLU A 56 -21.16 0.20 10.96
C GLU A 56 -21.80 0.56 9.62
N GLY A 57 -21.02 0.64 8.55
CA GLY A 57 -21.51 0.95 7.20
C GLY A 57 -22.50 -0.09 6.67
N ILE A 58 -22.25 -1.38 6.91
CA ILE A 58 -23.17 -2.46 6.57
C ILE A 58 -24.48 -2.31 7.35
N ALA A 59 -24.41 -2.08 8.66
CA ALA A 59 -25.60 -1.89 9.48
C ALA A 59 -26.42 -0.66 9.06
N ALA A 60 -25.77 0.43 8.64
CA ALA A 60 -26.44 1.61 8.10
C ALA A 60 -27.15 1.31 6.78
N LEU A 61 -26.50 0.56 5.88
CA LEU A 61 -27.11 0.09 4.63
C LEU A 61 -28.37 -0.75 4.88
N GLU A 62 -28.32 -1.69 5.82
CA GLU A 62 -29.47 -2.55 6.17
C GLU A 62 -30.66 -1.77 6.75
N ARG A 63 -30.40 -0.68 7.49
CA ARG A 63 -31.44 0.22 7.99
C ARG A 63 -31.98 1.19 6.94
N GLY A 64 -31.35 1.26 5.76
CA GLY A 64 -31.67 2.25 4.74
C GLY A 64 -31.12 3.65 5.03
N ASP A 65 -30.16 3.77 5.96
CA ASP A 65 -29.45 5.01 6.28
C ASP A 65 -28.42 5.34 5.19
N VAL A 66 -28.88 5.48 3.95
CA VAL A 66 -28.06 5.74 2.77
C VAL A 66 -28.39 7.10 2.16
N MET A 67 -27.48 7.61 1.35
CA MET A 67 -27.73 8.79 0.52
C MET A 67 -27.22 8.55 -0.89
N THR A 68 -27.85 9.23 -1.84
CA THR A 68 -27.38 9.25 -3.22
C THR A 68 -26.03 9.97 -3.32
N LEU A 69 -25.29 9.66 -4.39
CA LEU A 69 -24.05 10.35 -4.70
C LEU A 69 -24.23 11.87 -4.83
N GLU A 70 -25.35 12.30 -5.43
CA GLU A 70 -25.62 13.73 -5.65
C GLU A 70 -25.93 14.46 -4.34
N GLU A 71 -26.70 13.85 -3.43
CA GLU A 71 -26.91 14.39 -2.08
C GLU A 71 -25.59 14.49 -1.30
N HIS A 72 -24.74 13.47 -1.39
CA HIS A 72 -23.43 13.46 -0.75
C HIS A 72 -22.54 14.62 -1.26
N LYS A 73 -22.48 14.83 -2.58
CA LYS A 73 -21.71 15.92 -3.20
C LYS A 73 -22.22 17.30 -2.80
N ALA A 74 -23.54 17.50 -2.81
CA ALA A 74 -24.16 18.75 -2.39
C ALA A 74 -23.85 19.06 -0.92
N ARG A 75 -23.97 18.04 -0.04
CA ARG A 75 -23.64 18.15 1.38
C ARG A 75 -22.18 18.53 1.62
N ASN A 76 -21.23 17.90 0.91
CA ASN A 76 -19.81 18.22 1.07
C ASN A 76 -19.47 19.61 0.54
N THR A 77 -20.08 20.04 -0.57
CA THR A 77 -19.93 21.40 -1.10
C THR A 77 -20.39 22.44 -0.08
N ALA A 78 -21.56 22.24 0.54
CA ALA A 78 -22.09 23.14 1.56
C ALA A 78 -21.18 23.21 2.80
N ARG A 79 -20.68 22.07 3.28
CA ARG A 79 -19.75 22.00 4.41
C ARG A 79 -18.42 22.70 4.11
N LEU A 80 -17.86 22.48 2.93
CA LEU A 80 -16.62 23.15 2.51
C LEU A 80 -16.80 24.66 2.41
N ALA A 81 -17.93 25.14 1.89
CA ALA A 81 -18.25 26.56 1.84
C ALA A 81 -18.38 27.18 3.25
N ALA A 82 -18.91 26.44 4.22
CA ALA A 82 -19.03 26.89 5.60
C ALA A 82 -17.67 27.00 6.32
N LEU A 83 -16.68 26.19 5.95
CA LEU A 83 -15.32 26.24 6.51
C LEU A 83 -14.47 27.40 5.98
N LYS A 84 -14.86 28.02 4.86
CA LYS A 84 -14.13 29.14 4.23
C LYS A 84 -14.59 30.53 4.71
N ARG A 85 -15.38 30.57 5.78
CA ARG A 85 -15.86 31.81 6.44
C ARG A 85 -15.05 32.08 7.68
#